data_AF-A0AAD9GXP1-F1
#
_entry.id   AF-A0AAD9GXP1-F1
#
_cell.length_a   1.000
_cell.length_b   1.000
_cell.length_c   1.000
_cell.angle_alpha   90.00
_cell.angle_beta   90.00
_cell.angle_gamma   90.00
#
_symmetry.space_group_name_H-M   'P 1'
#
loop_
_entity.id
_entity.type
_entity.pdbx_description
1 polymer ?
#
loop_
_entity_poly.entity_id
_entity_poly.type
_entity_poly.pdbx_seq_one_letter_code
_entity_poly.pdbx_strand_id
1 'polypeptide(L)'
;MRHPLTAIPLPTQCDVNTAQAFRDAAREEIMLNGVRFVGGDRTEAFVAAVKHIVNEHVGGDENPERALLVVDRVMRGCSRTLSGADSFFAVHELFASPELLIKPRGASGIPLDVTLGRDYEDHRFKCRIKSVNLFGIYANKDIELLLRSDRHELDAPLVSVDTIVIERIDLSADKSSRRLTIRSPETNKALSKFDLELQELF
;
A
#
# COMPACT_ATOMS: atom_id res chain seq x y z
N MET A 1 3.18 13.92 22.91
CA MET A 1 3.26 13.73 21.44
C MET A 1 3.71 12.29 21.18
N ARG A 2 3.00 11.51 20.36
CA ARG A 2 3.46 10.20 19.90
C ARG A 2 4.10 10.42 18.53
N HIS A 3 5.42 10.38 18.43
CA HIS A 3 6.12 10.59 17.17
C HIS A 3 6.06 9.31 16.33
N PRO A 4 5.69 9.39 15.03
CA PRO A 4 5.71 8.24 14.15
C PRO A 4 7.15 7.77 13.88
N LEU A 5 7.33 6.46 13.68
CA LEU A 5 8.57 5.92 13.11
C LEU A 5 8.45 6.06 11.59
N THR A 6 9.11 7.07 11.02
CA THR A 6 8.96 7.45 9.62
C THR A 6 10.16 7.05 8.78
N ALA A 7 9.91 6.89 7.48
CA ALA A 7 10.94 6.79 6.44
C ALA A 7 11.94 5.63 6.61
N ILE A 8 11.51 4.51 7.20
CA ILE A 8 12.30 3.29 7.28
C ILE A 8 12.55 2.79 5.85
N PRO A 9 13.80 2.71 5.38
CA PRO A 9 14.09 2.26 4.02
C PRO A 9 13.77 0.78 3.88
N LEU A 10 13.08 0.43 2.80
CA LEU A 10 12.77 -0.96 2.45
C LEU A 10 13.51 -1.38 1.17
N PRO A 11 13.85 -2.68 1.03
CA PRO A 11 14.37 -3.21 -0.23
C PRO A 11 13.42 -2.96 -1.40
N THR A 12 13.97 -2.67 -2.57
CA THR A 12 13.21 -2.36 -3.80
C THR A 12 12.98 -3.58 -4.70
N GLN A 13 13.71 -4.67 -4.47
CA GLN A 13 13.52 -5.92 -5.20
C GLN A 13 12.28 -6.65 -4.68
N CYS A 14 11.43 -7.03 -5.62
CA CYS A 14 10.26 -7.85 -5.40
C CYS A 14 10.29 -8.94 -6.47
N ASP A 15 10.48 -10.20 -6.06
CA ASP A 15 10.48 -11.37 -6.95
C ASP A 15 9.05 -11.78 -7.33
N VAL A 16 8.20 -10.79 -7.63
CA VAL A 16 6.83 -11.01 -8.09
C VAL A 16 6.81 -10.92 -9.61
N ASN A 17 6.41 -12.01 -10.26
CA ASN A 17 6.16 -12.00 -11.70
C ASN A 17 4.80 -11.34 -12.02
N THR A 18 4.61 -10.94 -13.27
CA THR A 18 3.40 -10.26 -13.76
C THR A 18 2.12 -11.03 -13.45
N ALA A 19 2.15 -12.36 -13.58
CA ALA A 19 0.98 -13.19 -13.35
C ALA A 19 0.55 -13.20 -11.87
N GLN A 20 1.51 -13.24 -10.95
CA GLN A 20 1.22 -13.08 -9.53
C GLN A 20 0.73 -11.67 -9.21
N ALA A 21 1.37 -10.64 -9.75
CA ALA A 21 0.95 -9.25 -9.56
C ALA A 21 -0.50 -9.01 -9.99
N PHE A 22 -0.91 -9.59 -11.12
CA PHE A 22 -2.29 -9.51 -11.61
C PHE A 22 -3.28 -10.21 -10.65
N ARG A 23 -2.94 -11.42 -10.16
CA ARG A 23 -3.79 -12.14 -9.20
C ARG A 23 -3.93 -11.40 -7.88
N ASP A 24 -2.85 -10.78 -7.41
CA ASP A 24 -2.85 -9.98 -6.20
C ASP A 24 -3.73 -8.73 -6.41
N ALA A 25 -3.49 -7.97 -7.48
CA ALA A 25 -4.28 -6.79 -7.83
C ALA A 25 -5.78 -7.08 -7.97
N ALA A 26 -6.16 -8.25 -8.48
CA ALA A 26 -7.56 -8.65 -8.62
C ALA A 26 -8.31 -8.78 -7.27
N ARG A 27 -7.58 -9.05 -6.19
CA ARG A 27 -8.13 -9.14 -4.82
C ARG A 27 -8.28 -7.78 -4.16
N GLU A 28 -7.57 -6.78 -4.66
CA GLU A 28 -7.51 -5.46 -4.05
C GLU A 28 -8.63 -4.54 -4.53
N GLU A 29 -8.99 -3.59 -3.68
CA GLU A 29 -9.60 -2.35 -4.14
C GLU A 29 -8.48 -1.40 -4.53
N ILE A 30 -8.53 -0.83 -5.74
CA ILE A 30 -7.46 0.02 -6.27
C ILE A 30 -8.04 1.39 -6.62
N MET A 31 -7.29 2.43 -6.27
CA MET A 31 -7.47 3.79 -6.76
C MET A 31 -6.31 4.14 -7.69
N LEU A 32 -6.62 4.68 -8.87
CA LEU A 32 -5.63 5.25 -9.79
C LEU A 32 -5.94 6.72 -10.00
N ASN A 33 -5.01 7.61 -9.65
CA ASN A 33 -5.17 9.07 -9.80
C ASN A 33 -6.49 9.59 -9.19
N GLY A 34 -6.87 9.07 -8.03
CA GLY A 34 -8.12 9.43 -7.34
C GLY A 34 -9.38 8.72 -7.84
N VAL A 35 -9.32 7.95 -8.94
CA VAL A 35 -10.45 7.17 -9.46
C VAL A 35 -10.43 5.77 -8.87
N ARG A 36 -11.54 5.36 -8.24
CA ARG A 36 -11.68 4.03 -7.63
C ARG A 36 -12.23 3.01 -8.63
N PHE A 37 -11.61 1.84 -8.69
CA PHE A 37 -12.00 0.73 -9.55
C PHE A 37 -12.83 -0.28 -8.75
N VAL A 38 -14.09 -0.48 -9.14
CA VAL A 38 -15.07 -1.33 -8.44
C VAL A 38 -15.82 -2.22 -9.44
N GLY A 39 -16.46 -3.29 -8.96
CA GLY A 39 -17.22 -4.23 -9.80
C GLY A 39 -16.42 -5.43 -10.30
N GLY A 40 -17.05 -6.27 -11.13
CA GLY A 40 -16.49 -7.54 -11.61
C GLY A 40 -15.26 -7.38 -12.51
N ASP A 41 -15.28 -6.39 -13.41
CA ASP A 41 -14.22 -6.15 -14.40
C ASP A 41 -13.20 -5.08 -13.95
N ARG A 42 -13.15 -4.81 -12.62
CA ARG A 42 -12.34 -3.73 -12.05
C ARG A 42 -10.85 -3.83 -12.38
N THR A 43 -10.34 -5.06 -12.46
CA THR A 43 -8.92 -5.33 -12.70
C THR A 43 -8.57 -5.05 -14.15
N GLU A 44 -9.40 -5.51 -15.09
CA GLU A 44 -9.26 -5.22 -16.51
C GLU A 44 -9.36 -3.72 -16.78
N ALA A 45 -10.34 -3.04 -16.18
CA ALA A 45 -10.51 -1.60 -16.28
C ALA A 45 -9.29 -0.84 -15.74
N PHE A 46 -8.74 -1.26 -14.60
CA PHE A 46 -7.51 -0.70 -14.04
C PHE A 46 -6.31 -0.89 -14.99
N VAL A 47 -6.11 -2.11 -15.50
CA VAL A 47 -5.02 -2.40 -16.47
C VAL A 47 -5.18 -1.57 -17.74
N ALA A 48 -6.40 -1.42 -18.26
CA ALA A 48 -6.68 -0.60 -19.43
C ALA A 48 -6.36 0.88 -19.19
N ALA A 49 -6.73 1.42 -18.01
CA ALA A 49 -6.39 2.79 -17.63
C ALA A 49 -4.88 3.01 -17.50
N VAL A 50 -4.15 2.07 -16.88
CA VAL A 50 -2.68 2.12 -16.81
C VAL A 50 -2.06 2.09 -18.21
N LYS A 51 -2.50 1.18 -19.08
CA LYS A 51 -2.02 1.10 -20.48
C LYS A 51 -2.25 2.40 -21.23
N HIS A 52 -3.43 3.00 -21.09
CA HIS A 52 -3.76 4.26 -21.73
C HIS A 52 -2.82 5.39 -21.29
N ILE A 53 -2.66 5.59 -19.97
CA ILE A 53 -1.76 6.62 -19.42
C ILE A 53 -0.32 6.37 -19.88
N VAL A 54 0.18 5.13 -19.80
CA VAL A 54 1.54 4.81 -20.22
C VAL A 54 1.74 5.12 -21.71
N ASN A 55 0.82 4.70 -22.57
CA ASN A 55 0.92 4.93 -24.01
C ASN A 55 1.02 6.43 -24.35
N GLU A 56 0.24 7.28 -23.68
CA GLU A 56 0.32 8.74 -23.86
C GLU A 56 1.70 9.31 -23.45
N HIS A 57 2.38 8.68 -22.50
CA HIS A 57 3.62 9.21 -21.93
C HIS A 57 4.89 8.68 -22.58
N VAL A 58 4.88 7.45 -23.09
CA VAL A 58 6.06 6.80 -23.68
C VAL A 58 5.98 6.65 -25.20
N GLY A 59 4.94 7.21 -25.83
CA GLY A 59 4.70 7.10 -27.27
C GLY A 59 4.37 5.68 -27.68
N GLY A 60 3.37 5.06 -27.02
CA GLY A 60 3.13 3.61 -27.06
C GLY A 60 3.04 2.98 -28.44
N ASP A 61 2.53 3.69 -29.46
CA ASP A 61 2.47 3.20 -30.84
C ASP A 61 3.84 3.21 -31.54
N GLU A 62 4.72 4.14 -31.15
CA GLU A 62 6.09 4.24 -31.65
C GLU A 62 7.05 3.35 -30.85
N ASN A 63 6.74 3.08 -29.58
CA ASN A 63 7.57 2.29 -28.64
C ASN A 63 6.77 1.25 -27.85
N PRO A 64 6.16 0.24 -28.52
CA PRO A 64 5.26 -0.71 -27.87
C PRO A 64 5.96 -1.59 -26.83
N GLU A 65 7.22 -1.98 -27.07
CA GLU A 65 8.00 -2.76 -26.11
C GLU A 65 8.26 -1.98 -24.82
N ARG A 66 8.59 -0.68 -24.94
CA ARG A 66 8.81 0.18 -23.78
C ARG A 66 7.51 0.37 -22.99
N ALA A 67 6.39 0.57 -23.68
CA ALA A 67 5.09 0.68 -23.03
C ALA A 67 4.74 -0.58 -22.24
N LEU A 68 4.95 -1.77 -22.81
CA LEU A 68 4.71 -3.04 -22.12
C LEU A 68 5.59 -3.20 -20.88
N LEU A 69 6.88 -2.87 -20.96
CA LEU A 69 7.80 -2.92 -19.82
C LEU A 69 7.37 -1.98 -18.68
N VAL A 70 6.91 -0.78 -19.03
CA VAL A 70 6.46 0.21 -18.05
C VAL A 70 5.14 -0.20 -17.40
N VAL A 71 4.18 -0.72 -18.19
CA VAL A 71 2.92 -1.28 -17.66
C VAL A 71 3.22 -2.44 -16.72
N ASP A 72 4.08 -3.38 -17.13
CA ASP A 72 4.48 -4.51 -16.30
C ASP A 72 5.10 -4.03 -14.97
N ARG A 73 5.96 -3.02 -15.01
CA ARG A 73 6.60 -2.45 -13.82
C ARG A 73 5.57 -1.86 -12.85
N VAL A 74 4.58 -1.11 -13.35
CA VAL A 74 3.48 -0.57 -12.54
C VAL A 74 2.66 -1.71 -11.92
N MET A 75 2.26 -2.69 -12.74
CA MET A 75 1.46 -3.82 -12.27
C MET A 75 2.17 -4.62 -11.17
N ARG A 76 3.47 -4.90 -11.33
CA ARG A 76 4.27 -5.59 -10.31
C ARG A 76 4.36 -4.80 -9.01
N GLY A 77 4.51 -3.48 -9.08
CA GLY A 77 4.48 -2.62 -7.89
C GLY A 77 3.13 -2.64 -7.15
N CYS A 78 2.03 -2.93 -7.85
CA CYS A 78 0.72 -3.06 -7.22
C CYS A 78 0.52 -4.37 -6.43
N SER A 79 1.46 -5.32 -6.50
CA SER A 79 1.42 -6.51 -5.64
C SER A 79 1.68 -6.11 -4.18
N ARG A 80 0.69 -6.33 -3.31
CA ARG A 80 0.83 -6.10 -1.87
C ARG A 80 1.58 -7.19 -1.12
N THR A 81 2.01 -8.26 -1.80
CA THR A 81 2.71 -9.38 -1.15
C THR A 81 3.91 -8.87 -0.36
N LEU A 82 4.71 -7.99 -0.97
CA LEU A 82 5.90 -7.45 -0.32
C LEU A 82 5.55 -6.35 0.71
N SER A 83 4.66 -5.41 0.38
CA SER A 83 4.31 -4.32 1.32
C SER A 83 3.59 -4.83 2.58
N GLY A 84 2.76 -5.87 2.45
CA GLY A 84 2.10 -6.52 3.57
C GLY A 84 3.09 -7.27 4.47
N ALA A 85 4.04 -8.00 3.86
CA ALA A 85 5.10 -8.70 4.60
C ALA A 85 6.01 -7.71 5.36
N ASP A 86 6.51 -6.67 4.67
CA ASP A 86 7.35 -5.63 5.28
C ASP A 86 6.64 -4.99 6.48
N SER A 87 5.35 -4.69 6.32
CA SER A 87 4.53 -4.10 7.37
C SER A 87 4.36 -5.04 8.56
N PHE A 88 4.03 -6.32 8.30
CA PHE A 88 3.85 -7.30 9.36
C PHE A 88 5.14 -7.55 10.13
N PHE A 89 6.26 -7.77 9.45
CA PHE A 89 7.54 -8.04 10.12
C PHE A 89 8.04 -6.84 10.91
N ALA A 90 7.85 -5.62 10.43
CA ALA A 90 8.22 -4.43 11.19
C ALA A 90 7.37 -4.26 12.45
N VAL A 91 6.06 -4.52 12.38
CA VAL A 91 5.19 -4.50 13.58
C VAL A 91 5.51 -5.67 14.52
N HIS A 92 5.79 -6.85 13.97
CA HIS A 92 6.21 -8.01 14.73
C HIS A 92 7.51 -7.73 15.50
N GLU A 93 8.52 -7.16 14.87
CA GLU A 93 9.78 -6.80 15.55
C GLU A 93 9.56 -5.87 16.74
N LEU A 94 8.60 -4.94 16.66
CA LEU A 94 8.32 -3.97 17.71
C LEU A 94 7.48 -4.53 18.87
N PHE A 95 6.63 -5.53 18.61
CA PHE A 95 5.59 -5.94 19.54
C PHE A 95 5.53 -7.46 19.80
N ALA A 96 6.45 -8.24 19.23
CA ALA A 96 6.50 -9.67 19.44
C ALA A 96 6.66 -10.01 20.91
N SER A 97 5.67 -10.73 21.44
CA SER A 97 5.68 -11.28 22.77
C SER A 97 4.86 -12.57 22.77
N PRO A 98 5.28 -13.62 23.51
CA PRO A 98 4.46 -14.82 23.68
C PRO A 98 3.07 -14.57 24.27
N GLU A 99 2.86 -13.42 24.92
CA GLU A 99 1.58 -13.04 25.53
C GLU A 99 0.67 -12.22 24.60
N LEU A 100 1.19 -11.79 23.45
CA LEU A 100 0.49 -10.89 22.54
C LEU A 100 0.22 -11.57 21.19
N LEU A 101 -0.88 -11.14 20.57
CA LEU A 101 -1.21 -11.49 19.19
C LEU A 101 -1.34 -10.25 18.33
N ILE A 102 -0.68 -10.27 17.18
CA ILE A 102 -0.80 -9.24 16.14
C ILE A 102 -1.79 -9.76 15.09
N LYS A 103 -2.85 -8.99 14.81
CA LYS A 103 -3.86 -9.32 13.80
C LYS A 103 -4.18 -8.11 12.93
N PRO A 104 -4.55 -8.31 11.65
CA PRO A 104 -5.14 -7.23 10.85
C PRO A 104 -6.36 -6.62 11.54
N ARG A 105 -6.51 -5.29 11.43
CA ARG A 105 -7.59 -4.49 12.02
C ARG A 105 -8.54 -3.99 10.92
N GLY A 106 -9.85 -4.12 11.15
CA GLY A 106 -10.91 -3.60 10.27
C GLY A 106 -11.46 -4.62 9.28
N ALA A 107 -12.74 -4.48 8.92
CA ALA A 107 -13.44 -5.40 8.02
C ALA A 107 -13.27 -5.06 6.53
N SER A 108 -12.99 -3.79 6.19
CA SER A 108 -12.72 -3.34 4.83
C SER A 108 -11.26 -2.92 4.68
N GLY A 109 -10.60 -3.45 3.64
CA GLY A 109 -9.24 -3.03 3.29
C GLY A 109 -9.22 -1.57 2.85
N ILE A 110 -8.20 -0.82 3.26
CA ILE A 110 -7.92 0.49 2.66
C ILE A 110 -7.48 0.23 1.21
N PRO A 111 -8.07 0.92 0.21
CA PRO A 111 -7.68 0.75 -1.18
C PRO A 111 -6.19 1.01 -1.40
N LEU A 112 -5.60 0.27 -2.33
CA LEU A 112 -4.27 0.58 -2.83
C LEU A 112 -4.34 1.89 -3.62
N ASP A 113 -3.57 2.89 -3.21
CA ASP A 113 -3.57 4.21 -3.83
C ASP A 113 -2.40 4.34 -4.80
N VAL A 114 -2.70 4.43 -6.09
CA VAL A 114 -1.75 4.53 -7.19
C VAL A 114 -1.85 5.91 -7.83
N THR A 115 -0.73 6.60 -7.90
CA THR A 115 -0.58 7.84 -8.68
C THR A 115 0.36 7.58 -9.84
N LEU A 116 -0.06 7.88 -11.06
CA LEU A 116 0.70 7.63 -12.28
C LEU A 116 0.57 8.84 -13.21
N GLY A 117 1.70 9.44 -13.59
CA GLY A 117 1.70 10.62 -14.45
C GLY A 117 3.04 11.32 -14.47
N ARG A 118 3.07 12.51 -15.09
CA ARG A 118 4.22 13.40 -14.98
C ARG A 118 4.23 14.06 -13.60
N ASP A 119 5.38 14.01 -12.97
CA ASP A 119 5.67 14.79 -11.79
C ASP A 119 5.61 16.28 -12.12
N TYR A 120 5.01 17.08 -11.23
CA TYR A 120 4.86 18.51 -11.47
C TYR A 120 6.21 19.25 -11.41
N GLU A 121 7.15 18.79 -10.58
CA GLU A 121 8.40 19.50 -10.32
C GLU A 121 9.45 19.24 -11.39
N ASP A 122 9.64 17.98 -11.79
CA ASP A 122 10.68 17.59 -12.75
C ASP A 122 10.16 17.07 -14.09
N HIS A 123 8.84 17.05 -14.28
CA HIS A 123 8.14 16.61 -15.49
C HIS A 123 8.46 15.18 -15.93
N ARG A 124 9.12 14.38 -15.09
CA ARG A 124 9.42 12.97 -15.38
C ARG A 124 8.19 12.11 -15.18
N PHE A 125 8.11 11.02 -15.93
CA PHE A 125 7.03 10.06 -15.76
C PHE A 125 7.30 9.19 -14.54
N LYS A 126 6.43 9.30 -13.53
CA LYS A 126 6.59 8.60 -12.24
C LYS A 126 5.35 7.83 -11.87
N CYS A 127 5.55 6.81 -11.04
CA CYS A 127 4.50 6.08 -10.35
C CYS A 127 4.74 6.13 -8.85
N ARG A 128 3.69 6.39 -8.07
CA ARG A 128 3.68 6.28 -6.62
C ARG A 128 2.62 5.27 -6.22
N ILE A 129 2.99 4.28 -5.43
CA ILE A 129 2.10 3.24 -4.94
C ILE A 129 2.10 3.29 -3.42
N LYS A 130 0.95 3.56 -2.83
CA LYS A 130 0.75 3.66 -1.39
C LYS A 130 -0.14 2.52 -0.92
N SER A 131 0.40 1.72 0.00
CA SER A 131 -0.31 0.64 0.68
C SER A 131 -0.42 0.95 2.17
N VAL A 132 -1.62 0.81 2.73
CA VAL A 132 -1.84 1.00 4.17
C VAL A 132 -2.30 -0.33 4.76
N ASN A 133 -1.56 -0.83 5.76
CA ASN A 133 -1.91 -2.04 6.49
C ASN A 133 -2.16 -1.71 7.96
N LEU A 134 -3.30 -2.16 8.47
CA LEU A 134 -3.79 -1.84 9.81
C LEU A 134 -3.66 -3.07 10.69
N PHE A 135 -3.07 -2.91 11.87
CA PHE A 135 -2.88 -3.97 12.84
C PHE A 135 -3.46 -3.60 14.20
N GLY A 136 -3.99 -4.61 14.88
CA GLY A 136 -4.34 -4.57 16.29
C GLY A 136 -3.46 -5.55 17.07
N ILE A 137 -3.06 -5.13 18.26
CA ILE A 137 -2.28 -5.93 19.20
C ILE A 137 -3.20 -6.30 20.36
N TYR A 138 -3.36 -7.59 20.59
CA TYR A 138 -4.31 -8.16 21.54
C TYR A 138 -3.56 -9.01 22.56
N ALA A 139 -4.06 -9.12 23.80
CA ALA A 139 -3.54 -10.13 24.72
C ALA A 139 -4.07 -11.51 24.33
N ASN A 140 -3.24 -12.54 24.44
CA ASN A 140 -3.68 -13.93 24.20
C ASN A 140 -4.80 -14.36 25.16
N LYS A 141 -4.77 -13.85 26.40
CA LYS A 141 -5.83 -14.11 27.40
C LYS A 141 -7.21 -13.65 26.93
N ASP A 142 -7.30 -12.50 26.26
CA ASP A 142 -8.57 -11.96 25.76
C ASP A 142 -9.15 -12.84 24.65
N ILE A 143 -8.26 -13.47 23.86
CA ILE A 143 -8.64 -14.41 22.80
C ILE A 143 -9.11 -15.74 23.38
N GLU A 144 -8.40 -16.27 24.38
CA GLU A 144 -8.84 -17.49 25.07
C GLU A 144 -10.22 -17.31 25.72
N LEU A 145 -10.48 -16.13 26.28
CA LEU A 145 -11.79 -15.76 26.82
C LEU A 145 -12.85 -15.70 25.71
N LEU A 146 -12.54 -15.08 24.56
CA LEU A 146 -13.44 -15.06 23.41
C LEU A 146 -13.81 -16.48 22.97
N LEU A 147 -12.82 -17.36 22.78
CA LEU A 147 -13.01 -18.75 22.32
C LEU A 147 -13.85 -19.60 23.29
N ARG A 148 -13.90 -19.22 24.58
CA ARG A 148 -14.69 -19.91 25.62
C ARG A 148 -16.05 -19.27 25.85
N SER A 149 -16.38 -18.20 25.15
CA SER A 149 -17.61 -17.42 25.30
C SER A 149 -18.46 -17.49 24.04
N ASP A 150 -19.76 -17.18 24.16
CA ASP A 150 -20.65 -17.00 23.00
C ASP A 150 -20.40 -15.67 22.24
N ARG A 151 -19.35 -14.92 22.60
CA ARG A 151 -18.99 -13.68 21.89
C ARG A 151 -18.37 -14.04 20.54
N HIS A 152 -18.66 -13.21 19.54
CA HIS A 152 -18.20 -13.42 18.17
C HIS A 152 -17.12 -12.42 17.73
N GLU A 153 -16.83 -11.41 18.56
CA GLU A 153 -15.86 -10.35 18.26
C GLU A 153 -14.89 -10.13 19.42
N LEU A 154 -13.64 -9.82 19.09
CA LEU A 154 -12.63 -9.40 20.05
C LEU A 154 -12.93 -7.99 20.56
N ASP A 155 -12.67 -7.75 21.85
CA ASP A 155 -12.65 -6.41 22.42
C ASP A 155 -11.59 -5.54 21.69
N ALA A 156 -11.63 -4.22 21.90
CA ALA A 156 -10.70 -3.30 21.26
C ALA A 156 -9.23 -3.69 21.53
N PRO A 157 -8.33 -3.57 20.53
CA PRO A 157 -6.93 -3.93 20.71
C PRO A 157 -6.27 -3.05 21.77
N LEU A 158 -5.31 -3.63 22.51
CA LEU A 158 -4.46 -2.91 23.47
C LEU A 158 -3.75 -1.74 22.79
N VAL A 159 -3.25 -1.99 21.58
CA VAL A 159 -2.58 -1.01 20.73
C VAL A 159 -3.05 -1.21 19.30
N SER A 160 -3.41 -0.11 18.64
CA SER A 160 -3.63 -0.08 17.19
C SER A 160 -2.42 0.52 16.51
N VAL A 161 -2.00 -0.08 15.40
CA VAL A 161 -0.82 0.32 14.63
C VAL A 161 -1.17 0.40 13.15
N ASP A 162 -0.81 1.50 12.51
CA ASP A 162 -0.96 1.72 11.08
C ASP A 162 0.41 1.74 10.44
N THR A 163 0.54 0.98 9.38
CA THR A 163 1.75 0.94 8.56
C THR A 163 1.42 1.50 7.18
N ILE A 164 2.30 2.34 6.67
CA ILE A 164 2.18 2.93 5.33
C ILE A 164 3.45 2.60 4.58
N VAL A 165 3.31 1.84 3.50
CA VAL A 165 4.40 1.60 2.56
C VAL A 165 4.17 2.49 1.34
N ILE A 166 5.17 3.30 1.01
CA ILE A 166 5.20 4.12 -0.20
C ILE A 166 6.33 3.62 -1.09
N GLU A 167 5.97 3.15 -2.27
CA GLU A 167 6.90 2.92 -3.38
C GLU A 167 6.84 4.09 -4.35
N ARG A 168 8.01 4.64 -4.70
CA ARG A 168 8.16 5.66 -5.74
C ARG A 168 9.02 5.09 -6.85
N ILE A 169 8.55 5.17 -8.09
CA ILE A 169 9.20 4.65 -9.29
C ILE A 169 9.36 5.79 -10.29
N ASP A 170 10.60 6.10 -10.67
CA ASP A 170 10.91 6.94 -11.84
C ASP A 170 10.92 6.01 -13.06
N LEU A 171 9.84 6.08 -13.86
CA LEU A 171 9.63 5.23 -15.03
C LEU A 171 10.46 5.71 -16.23
N SER A 172 11.00 6.93 -16.18
CA SER A 172 11.93 7.45 -17.17
C SER A 172 13.35 6.94 -16.92
N ALA A 173 13.78 6.85 -15.67
CA ALA A 173 15.14 6.46 -15.28
C ALA A 173 15.29 5.01 -14.77
N ASP A 174 14.18 4.26 -14.69
CA ASP A 174 14.11 2.90 -14.13
C ASP A 174 14.71 2.79 -12.72
N LYS A 175 14.38 3.77 -11.87
CA LYS A 175 14.79 3.81 -10.46
C LYS A 175 13.57 3.66 -9.58
N SER A 176 13.69 2.91 -8.49
CA SER A 176 12.64 2.89 -7.46
C SER A 176 13.20 3.04 -6.06
N SER A 177 12.33 3.44 -5.14
CA SER A 177 12.60 3.49 -3.70
C SER A 177 11.34 3.09 -2.94
N ARG A 178 11.53 2.43 -1.79
CA ARG A 178 10.43 2.00 -0.92
C ARG A 178 10.69 2.47 0.51
N ARG A 179 9.65 2.98 1.16
CA ARG A 179 9.71 3.47 2.54
C ARG A 179 8.52 2.97 3.33
N LEU A 180 8.77 2.60 4.58
CA LEU A 180 7.77 2.26 5.58
C LEU A 180 7.66 3.36 6.62
N THR A 181 6.44 3.69 7.00
CA THR A 181 6.10 4.51 8.15
C THR A 181 5.18 3.73 9.07
N ILE A 182 5.47 3.74 10.37
CA ILE A 182 4.67 3.11 11.43
C ILE A 182 4.14 4.21 12.34
N ARG A 183 2.82 4.24 12.54
CA ARG A 183 2.16 5.26 13.35
C ARG A 183 0.97 4.70 14.12
N SER A 184 0.53 5.40 15.16
CA SER A 184 -0.79 5.15 15.73
C SER A 184 -1.88 5.64 14.76
N PRO A 185 -3.08 5.03 14.76
CA PRO A 185 -4.20 5.54 13.98
C PRO A 185 -4.45 7.01 14.31
N GLU A 186 -4.73 7.81 13.30
CA GLU A 186 -5.16 9.17 13.49
C GLU A 186 -6.54 9.13 14.18
N THR A 187 -6.62 9.56 15.43
CA THR A 187 -7.92 9.91 16.05
C THR A 187 -8.53 11.00 15.19
N ASN A 188 -9.74 10.77 14.64
CA ASN A 188 -10.59 11.67 13.82
C ASN A 188 -10.53 13.17 14.19
N LYS A 189 -9.39 13.81 13.96
CA LYS A 189 -9.24 15.25 13.80
C LYS A 189 -8.94 15.38 12.34
N ALA A 190 -9.85 16.01 11.60
CA ALA A 190 -9.64 16.36 10.21
C ALA A 190 -8.24 16.97 10.10
N LEU A 191 -7.34 16.26 9.42
CA LEU A 191 -5.99 16.75 9.14
C LEU A 191 -6.15 18.10 8.45
N SER A 192 -5.45 19.11 8.95
CA SER A 192 -5.46 20.40 8.30
C SER A 192 -4.80 20.28 6.93
N LYS A 193 -5.11 21.19 6.00
CA LYS A 193 -4.46 21.24 4.67
C LYS A 193 -2.93 21.21 4.76
N PHE A 194 -2.38 21.81 5.81
CA PHE A 194 -0.95 21.83 6.10
C PHE A 194 -0.39 20.46 6.51
N ASP A 195 -1.16 19.65 7.25
CA ASP A 195 -0.74 18.29 7.63
C ASP A 195 -0.72 17.34 6.42
N LEU A 196 -1.60 17.58 5.44
CA LEU A 196 -1.61 16.86 4.16
C LEU A 196 -0.40 17.23 3.30
N GLU A 197 -0.07 18.52 3.19
CA GLU A 197 1.11 19.01 2.46
C GLU A 197 2.42 18.48 3.07
N LEU A 198 2.51 18.39 4.40
CA LEU A 198 3.68 17.81 5.10
C LEU A 198 3.83 16.29 4.89
N GLN A 199 2.73 15.55 4.72
CA GLN A 199 2.80 14.10 4.45
C GLN A 199 3.22 13.77 3.01
N GLU A 200 3.08 14.70 2.06
CA GLU A 200 3.53 14.51 0.68
C GLU A 200 5.04 14.75 0.51
N LEU A 201 5.63 15.59 1.37
CA LEU A 201 7.03 16.03 1.31
C LEU A 201 8.05 15.06 1.95
N PHE A 202 7.63 14.08 2.77
CA PHE A 202 8.54 13.15 3.47
C PHE A 202 8.27 11.66 3.18
#